data_AF-A0A970TMK3-F1
#
_entry.id   AF-A0A970TMK3-F1
#
_cell.length_a   1.000
_cell.length_b   1.000
_cell.length_c   1.000
_cell.angle_alpha   90.00
_cell.angle_beta   90.00
_cell.angle_gamma   90.00
#
_symmetry.space_group_name_H-M   'P 1'
#
loop_
_entity.id
_entity.type
_entity.pdbx_description
1 polymer ?
#
loop_
_entity_poly.entity_id
_entity_poly.type
_entity_poly.pdbx_seq_one_letter_code
_entity_poly.pdbx_strand_id
1 'polypeptide(L)' 'YPTLEECLEFIDDDELLEVTPQNLRMRKRILAHEQRAKNTSRKKA' A
#
# COMPACT_ATOMS: atom_id res chain seq x y z
N TYR A 1 17.46 5.68 -5.83
CA TYR A 1 16.02 5.87 -5.66
C TYR A 1 15.35 4.75 -6.43
N PRO A 2 14.39 4.05 -5.83
CA PRO A 2 13.64 3.06 -6.58
C PRO A 2 12.92 3.75 -7.74
N THR A 3 12.87 3.10 -8.89
CA THR A 3 12.12 3.62 -10.05
C THR A 3 10.61 3.41 -9.84
N LEU A 4 9.79 4.04 -10.69
CA LEU A 4 8.36 3.83 -10.66
C LEU A 4 8.01 2.37 -10.92
N GLU A 5 8.72 1.74 -11.86
CA GLU A 5 8.55 0.34 -12.23
C GLU A 5 8.90 -0.59 -11.07
N GLU A 6 10.03 -0.38 -10.40
CA GLU A 6 10.43 -1.16 -9.21
C GLU A 6 9.40 -1.03 -8.08
N CYS A 7 8.81 0.16 -7.90
CA CYS A 7 7.75 0.38 -6.90
C CYS A 7 6.44 -0.34 -7.26
N LEU A 8 6.12 -0.44 -8.56
CA LEU A 8 4.93 -1.15 -9.05
C LEU A 8 5.09 -2.66 -8.99
N GLU A 9 6.30 -3.20 -9.17
CA GLU A 9 6.56 -4.63 -9.01
C GLU A 9 6.47 -5.08 -7.54
N PHE A 10 6.79 -4.21 -6.59
CA PHE A 10 6.81 -4.51 -5.16
C PHE A 10 5.47 -4.28 -4.45
N ILE A 11 4.45 -3.75 -5.13
CA ILE A 11 3.19 -3.35 -4.48
C ILE A 11 2.28 -4.55 -4.21
N ASP A 12 1.75 -4.62 -2.98
CA ASP A 12 0.74 -5.61 -2.58
C ASP A 12 -0.70 -5.11 -2.77
N ASP A 13 -1.68 -6.02 -2.79
CA ASP A 13 -3.13 -5.71 -2.91
C ASP A 13 -3.70 -4.80 -1.81
N ASP A 14 -3.05 -4.76 -0.64
CA ASP A 14 -3.44 -3.91 0.49
C ASP A 14 -2.58 -2.63 0.58
N GLU A 15 -1.75 -2.38 -0.42
CA GLU A 15 -0.85 -1.24 -0.54
C GLU A 15 -1.23 -0.33 -1.70
N LEU A 16 -0.70 0.89 -1.66
CA LEU A 16 -0.88 1.96 -2.64
C LEU A 16 0.44 2.69 -2.83
N LEU A 17 0.73 3.05 -4.06
CA LEU A 17 1.82 3.97 -4.40
C LEU A 17 1.25 5.38 -4.57
N GLU A 18 1.72 6.30 -3.74
CA GLU A 18 1.41 7.72 -3.85
C GLU A 18 2.45 8.39 -4.73
N VAL A 19 2.00 8.93 -5.87
CA VAL A 19 2.86 9.56 -6.88
C VAL A 19 2.65 11.07 -6.84
N THR A 20 3.75 11.80 -6.64
CA THR A 20 3.80 13.25 -6.75
C THR A 20 4.96 13.65 -7.66
N PRO A 21 4.99 14.86 -8.24
CA PRO A 21 6.07 15.25 -9.15
C PRO A 21 7.47 15.21 -8.53
N GLN A 22 7.58 15.34 -7.19
CA GLN A 22 8.87 15.31 -6.49
C GLN A 22 9.16 13.99 -5.79
N ASN A 23 8.14 13.17 -5.47
CA ASN A 23 8.32 12.00 -4.62
C ASN A 23 7.41 10.83 -5.01
N LEU A 24 7.94 9.62 -4.81
CA LEU A 24 7.20 8.36 -4.82
C LEU A 24 7.16 7.82 -3.38
N ARG A 25 5.97 7.45 -2.88
CA ARG A 25 5.82 6.92 -1.52
C ARG A 25 4.88 5.71 -1.47
N MET A 26 5.38 4.59 -0.97
CA MET A 26 4.58 3.41 -0.68
C MET A 26 3.80 3.57 0.63
N ARG A 27 2.54 3.16 0.66
CA ARG A 27 1.68 3.22 1.87
C ARG A 27 0.64 2.11 1.86
N LYS A 28 0.14 1.73 3.05
CA LYS A 28 -1.03 0.85 3.15
C LYS A 28 -2.30 1.57 2.69
N ARG A 29 -3.21 0.82 2.05
CA ARG A 29 -4.54 1.29 1.65
C ARG A 29 -5.37 1.74 2.85
N ILE A 30 -5.28 1.00 3.95
CA ILE A 30 -5.83 1.39 5.25
C ILE A 30 -4.66 1.75 6.16
N LEU A 31 -4.58 3.02 6.58
CA LEU A 31 -3.50 3.49 7.46
C LEU A 31 -3.65 2.95 8.88
N ALA A 32 -4.87 3.06 9.43
CA ALA A 32 -5.16 2.67 10.80
C ALA A 32 -4.96 1.17 11.02
N HIS A 33 -4.11 0.81 11.98
CA HIS A 33 -3.76 -0.59 12.25
C HIS A 33 -4.98 -1.43 12.67
N GLU A 34 -5.83 -0.90 13.55
CA GLU A 34 -7.05 -1.60 14.00
C GLU A 34 -8.02 -1.90 12.86
N GLN A 35 -8.17 -0.96 11.92
CA GLN A 35 -9.02 -1.14 10.75
C GLN A 35 -8.44 -2.18 9.79
N ARG A 36 -7.10 -2.25 9.65
CA ARG A 36 -6.43 -3.30 8.88
C ARG A 36 -6.73 -4.68 9.45
N ALA A 37 -6.59 -4.87 10.75
CA ALA A 37 -6.87 -6.14 11.42
C ALA A 37 -8.33 -6.60 11.25
N LYS A 38 -9.28 -5.66 11.31
CA LYS A 38 -10.71 -5.94 11.05
C LYS A 38 -10.98 -6.29 9.58
N ASN A 39 -10.27 -5.66 8.64
CA ASN A 39 -10.46 -5.92 7.22
C ASN A 39 -9.85 -7.27 6.79
N THR A 40 -8.68 -7.63 7.34
CA THR A 40 -8.07 -8.93 7.07
C THR A 40 -8.83 -10.09 7.71
N SER A 41 -9.43 -9.89 8.90
CA SER A 41 -10.28 -10.92 9.51
C SER A 41 -11.58 -11.16 8.74
N ARG A 42 -12.22 -10.10 8.23
CA ARG A 42 -13.41 -10.20 7.38
C ARG A 42 -13.15 -10.89 6.04
N LYS A 43 -11.98 -10.68 5.44
CA LYS A 43 -11.59 -11.36 4.18
C LYS A 43 -11.35 -12.88 4.36
N LYS A 44 -11.16 -13.37 5.59
CA LYS A 44 -10.90 -14.79 5.88
C LYS A 44 -12.16 -15.61 6.18
N ALA A 45 -13.31 -14.96 6.37
CA ALA A 45 -14.62 -15.60 6.55
C ALA A 45 -15.33 -15.70 5.20
#